data_AF-A0A3B8M568-F1
#
_entry.id   AF-A0A3B8M568-F1
#
_cell.length_a   1.000
_cell.length_b   1.000
_cell.length_c   1.000
_cell.angle_alpha   90.00
_cell.angle_beta   90.00
_cell.angle_gamma   90.00
#
_symmetry.space_group_name_H-M   'P 1'
#
loop_
_entity.id
_entity.type
_entity.pdbx_description
1 polymer ?
#
loop_
_entity_poly.entity_id
_entity_poly.type
_entity_poly.pdbx_seq_one_letter_code
_entity_poly.pdbx_strand_id
1 'polypeptide(L)'
;FLGAGLVADPRLRDDYHRAVVVVAVLTGVMLAGAVTFVCASDRCLKIVDWISNRCLVFLPSRWRKRLVELVASAAGGLGALKRPRLAVGIVATSLVKWFLMGLMVWVSLRTLGADDVFGPSLVVVGVIAVAILLPAPPGYVGVVQFCFTSVLALYAVDANTAIAASVYYHLWQFIPVTLVGLWCLQKTGLGWREVTEVEAGSDRGSGAAD
;
A
#
# COMPACT_ATOMS: atom_id res chain seq x y z
N PHE A 1 -11.33 -2.75 5.71
CA PHE A 1 -10.64 -2.58 7.01
C PHE A 1 -11.06 -1.31 7.72
N LEU A 2 -10.74 -0.12 7.20
CA LEU A 2 -11.19 1.15 7.78
C LEU A 2 -12.73 1.24 7.93
N GLY A 3 -13.48 0.96 6.85
CA GLY A 3 -14.95 0.90 6.91
C GLY A 3 -15.50 -0.27 7.74
N ALA A 4 -14.77 -1.40 7.84
CA ALA A 4 -15.21 -2.53 8.66
C ALA A 4 -15.02 -2.25 10.16
N GLY A 5 -13.91 -1.60 10.54
CA GLY A 5 -13.66 -1.15 11.91
C GLY A 5 -14.65 -0.07 12.36
N LEU A 6 -14.98 0.87 11.47
CA LEU A 6 -15.98 1.91 11.75
C LEU A 6 -17.42 1.37 11.82
N VAL A 7 -17.79 0.41 10.98
CA VAL A 7 -19.13 -0.22 11.01
C VAL A 7 -19.31 -1.16 12.20
N ALA A 8 -18.22 -1.79 12.65
CA ALA A 8 -18.24 -2.67 13.83
C ALA A 8 -18.45 -1.92 15.15
N ASP A 9 -18.16 -0.62 15.23
CA ASP A 9 -18.29 0.16 16.46
C ASP A 9 -19.60 0.99 16.48
N PRO A 10 -20.53 0.75 17.44
CA PRO A 10 -21.73 1.55 17.61
C PRO A 10 -21.49 3.01 18.00
N ARG A 11 -20.33 3.37 18.57
CA ARG A 11 -20.07 4.69 19.17
C ARG A 11 -19.81 5.81 18.16
N LEU A 12 -19.39 5.48 16.94
CA LEU A 12 -19.04 6.43 15.87
C LEU A 12 -20.06 6.40 14.71
N ARG A 13 -21.24 5.82 14.95
CA ARG A 13 -22.19 5.45 13.90
C ARG A 13 -22.85 6.67 13.24
N ASP A 14 -23.32 7.64 14.01
CA ASP A 14 -24.23 8.67 13.48
C ASP A 14 -23.54 9.77 12.64
N ASP A 15 -22.29 10.14 12.95
CA ASP A 15 -21.57 11.20 12.22
C ASP A 15 -20.78 10.70 11.00
N TYR A 16 -20.38 9.42 10.98
CA TYR A 16 -19.42 8.89 10.00
C TYR A 16 -20.04 8.05 8.87
N HIS A 17 -21.35 7.77 8.92
CA HIS A 17 -22.03 7.00 7.88
C HIS A 17 -21.79 7.53 6.46
N ARG A 18 -21.79 8.86 6.28
CA ARG A 18 -21.52 9.47 4.96
C ARG A 18 -20.09 9.23 4.50
N ALA A 19 -19.10 9.37 5.39
CA ALA A 19 -17.69 9.15 5.07
C ALA A 19 -17.44 7.68 4.69
N VAL A 20 -18.03 6.74 5.45
CA VAL A 20 -17.93 5.29 5.18
C VAL A 20 -18.51 4.95 3.80
N VAL A 21 -19.71 5.47 3.49
CA VAL A 21 -20.37 5.24 2.19
C VAL A 21 -19.56 5.85 1.05
N VAL A 22 -19.07 7.09 1.19
CA VAL A 22 -18.24 7.74 0.16
C VAL A 22 -16.96 6.93 -0.10
N VAL A 23 -16.24 6.52 0.94
CA VAL A 23 -15.02 5.71 0.80
C VAL A 23 -15.32 4.36 0.16
N ALA A 24 -16.43 3.70 0.55
CA ALA A 24 -16.85 2.44 -0.05
C ALA A 24 -17.18 2.59 -1.54
N VAL A 25 -17.92 3.64 -1.92
CA VAL A 25 -18.26 3.95 -3.31
C VAL A 25 -17.01 4.27 -4.12
N LEU A 26 -16.13 5.14 -3.62
CA LEU A 26 -14.87 5.49 -4.30
C LEU A 26 -13.99 4.26 -4.51
N THR A 27 -13.87 3.40 -3.49
CA THR A 27 -13.13 2.14 -3.60
C THR A 27 -13.76 1.22 -4.64
N GLY A 28 -15.09 1.09 -4.63
CA GLY A 28 -15.83 0.28 -5.61
C GLY A 28 -15.63 0.78 -7.04
N VAL A 29 -15.71 2.09 -7.27
CA VAL A 29 -15.47 2.74 -8.57
C VAL A 29 -14.02 2.52 -9.02
N MET A 30 -13.05 2.68 -8.12
CA MET A 30 -11.63 2.44 -8.41
C MET A 30 -11.36 0.97 -8.76
N LEU A 31 -11.96 0.01 -8.04
CA LEU A 31 -11.85 -1.41 -8.33
C LEU A 31 -12.52 -1.76 -9.67
N ALA A 32 -13.71 -1.23 -9.94
CA ALA A 32 -14.38 -1.41 -11.23
C ALA A 32 -13.55 -0.81 -12.38
N GLY A 33 -12.96 0.37 -12.18
CA GLY A 33 -12.01 1.00 -13.12
C GLY A 33 -10.78 0.12 -13.35
N ALA A 34 -10.19 -0.45 -12.30
CA ALA A 34 -9.05 -1.35 -12.42
C ALA A 34 -9.43 -2.65 -13.16
N VAL A 35 -10.57 -3.26 -12.85
CA VAL A 35 -11.06 -4.47 -13.52
C VAL A 35 -11.36 -4.19 -14.99
N THR A 36 -12.04 -3.09 -15.29
CA THR A 36 -12.32 -2.69 -16.68
C THR A 36 -11.03 -2.39 -17.45
N PHE A 37 -10.05 -1.72 -16.83
CA PHE A 37 -8.72 -1.49 -17.42
C PHE A 37 -7.98 -2.81 -17.68
N VAL A 38 -8.00 -3.77 -16.75
CA VAL A 38 -7.40 -5.10 -16.92
C VAL A 38 -8.07 -5.88 -18.05
N CYS A 39 -9.40 -5.91 -18.08
CA CYS A 39 -10.17 -6.59 -19.12
C CYS A 39 -10.03 -5.91 -20.49
N ALA A 40 -9.79 -4.61 -20.52
CA ALA A 40 -9.58 -3.83 -21.72
C ALA A 40 -8.09 -3.58 -22.01
N SER A 41 -7.14 -4.23 -21.32
CA SER A 41 -5.71 -3.89 -21.41
C SER A 41 -5.18 -4.02 -22.84
N ASP A 42 -5.67 -4.99 -23.61
CA ASP A 42 -5.29 -5.22 -25.00
C ASP A 42 -5.85 -4.14 -25.94
N ARG A 43 -7.00 -3.55 -25.59
CA ARG A 43 -7.56 -2.37 -26.28
C ARG A 43 -6.83 -1.09 -25.86
N CYS A 44 -6.45 -0.97 -24.59
CA CYS A 44 -5.70 0.16 -24.08
C CYS A 44 -4.32 0.27 -24.75
N LEU A 45 -3.61 -0.85 -24.94
CA LEU A 45 -2.35 -0.87 -25.67
C LEU A 45 -2.51 -0.38 -27.12
N LYS A 46 -3.56 -0.84 -27.82
CA LYS A 46 -3.86 -0.40 -29.19
C LYS A 46 -4.24 1.09 -29.26
N ILE A 47 -4.99 1.59 -28.29
CA ILE A 47 -5.37 3.02 -28.20
C ILE A 47 -4.14 3.87 -27.91
N VAL A 48 -3.27 3.46 -26.97
CA VAL A 48 -2.03 4.18 -26.65
C VAL A 48 -1.08 4.21 -27.84
N ASP A 49 -0.95 3.11 -28.58
CA ASP A 49 -0.11 3.05 -29.79
C ASP A 49 -0.71 3.91 -30.93
N TRP A 50 -2.03 3.94 -31.06
CA TRP A 50 -2.74 4.81 -32.00
C TRP A 50 -2.61 6.30 -31.65
N ILE A 51 -2.81 6.68 -30.39
CA ILE A 51 -2.64 8.06 -29.90
C ILE A 51 -1.17 8.48 -30.01
N SER A 52 -0.23 7.58 -29.71
CA SER A 52 1.20 7.79 -29.93
C SER A 52 1.52 8.15 -31.37
N ASN A 53 1.01 7.37 -32.32
CA ASN A 53 1.32 7.57 -33.74
C ASN A 53 0.50 8.69 -34.40
N ARG A 54 -0.62 9.13 -33.81
CA ARG A 54 -1.52 10.12 -34.41
C ARG A 54 -1.50 11.50 -33.74
N CYS A 55 -1.49 11.57 -32.41
CA CYS A 55 -1.55 12.83 -31.65
C CYS A 55 -0.19 13.26 -31.06
N LEU A 56 0.70 12.31 -30.77
CA LEU A 56 2.02 12.59 -30.15
C LEU A 56 3.16 12.68 -31.18
N VAL A 57 2.87 13.13 -32.41
CA VAL A 57 3.91 13.39 -33.43
C VAL A 57 4.85 14.52 -33.00
N PHE A 58 4.37 15.44 -32.17
CA PHE A 58 5.15 16.54 -31.59
C PHE A 58 6.09 16.12 -30.45
N LEU A 59 5.96 14.90 -29.91
CA LEU A 59 6.73 14.45 -28.76
C LEU A 59 7.97 13.64 -29.24
N PRO A 60 9.16 13.85 -28.67
CA PRO A 60 10.37 13.16 -29.13
C PRO A 60 10.22 11.64 -29.06
N SER A 61 10.70 10.94 -30.09
CA SER A 61 10.53 9.49 -30.28
C SER A 61 10.93 8.62 -29.07
N ARG A 62 11.83 9.13 -28.22
CA ARG A 62 12.31 8.51 -26.99
C ARG A 62 11.20 8.38 -25.93
N TRP A 63 10.43 9.44 -25.71
CA TRP A 63 9.34 9.47 -24.72
C TRP A 63 8.18 8.59 -25.15
N ARG A 64 7.89 8.57 -26.46
CA ARG A 64 6.83 7.74 -27.05
C ARG A 64 7.07 6.26 -26.83
N LYS A 65 8.28 5.78 -27.15
CA LYS A 65 8.68 4.38 -26.92
C LYS A 65 8.61 4.01 -25.43
N ARG A 66 9.11 4.89 -24.56
CA ARG A 66 9.08 4.67 -23.10
C ARG A 66 7.67 4.57 -22.54
N LEU A 67 6.74 5.37 -23.06
CA LEU A 67 5.35 5.37 -22.65
C LEU A 67 4.65 4.08 -23.10
N VAL A 68 4.91 3.62 -24.33
CA VAL A 68 4.41 2.32 -24.82
C VAL A 68 5.00 1.15 -24.02
N GLU A 69 6.30 1.17 -23.72
CA GLU A 69 6.96 0.15 -22.89
C GLU A 69 6.40 0.12 -21.46
N LEU A 70 6.20 1.28 -20.82
CA LEU A 70 5.58 1.38 -19.49
C LEU A 70 4.18 0.77 -19.49
N VAL A 71 3.35 1.11 -20.47
CA VAL A 71 1.98 0.58 -20.58
C VAL A 71 2.01 -0.92 -20.89
N ALA A 72 2.96 -1.39 -21.72
CA ALA A 72 3.15 -2.81 -22.01
C ALA A 72 3.59 -3.61 -20.78
N SER A 73 4.56 -3.12 -20.01
CA SER A 73 4.98 -3.73 -18.74
C SER A 73 3.85 -3.72 -17.71
N ALA A 74 3.10 -2.62 -17.59
CA ALA A 74 1.93 -2.54 -16.71
C ALA A 74 0.85 -3.55 -17.13
N ALA A 75 0.51 -3.61 -18.42
CA ALA A 75 -0.45 -4.57 -18.96
C ALA A 75 0.04 -6.03 -18.81
N GLY A 76 1.34 -6.27 -18.91
CA GLY A 76 1.97 -7.57 -18.65
C GLY A 76 1.82 -8.00 -17.19
N GLY A 77 2.12 -7.11 -16.24
CA GLY A 77 1.93 -7.36 -14.80
C GLY A 77 0.46 -7.58 -14.43
N LEU A 78 -0.44 -6.83 -15.05
CA LEU A 78 -1.89 -6.98 -14.89
C LEU A 78 -2.45 -8.21 -15.64
N GLY A 79 -1.66 -8.83 -16.53
CA GLY A 79 -2.03 -10.04 -17.25
C GLY A 79 -2.35 -11.21 -16.31
N ALA A 80 -1.73 -11.25 -15.11
CA ALA A 80 -2.06 -12.22 -14.07
C ALA A 80 -3.52 -12.11 -13.60
N LEU A 81 -4.08 -10.89 -13.55
CA LEU A 81 -5.47 -10.66 -13.15
C LEU A 81 -6.49 -11.10 -14.21
N LYS A 82 -6.08 -11.31 -15.47
CA LYS A 82 -6.97 -11.85 -16.51
C LYS A 82 -7.37 -13.30 -16.25
N ARG A 83 -6.58 -14.04 -15.46
CA ARG A 83 -6.89 -15.42 -15.06
C ARG A 83 -7.67 -15.38 -13.74
N PRO A 84 -8.96 -15.78 -13.71
CA PRO A 84 -9.80 -15.62 -12.52
C PRO A 84 -9.21 -16.36 -11.31
N ARG A 85 -8.56 -17.50 -11.52
CA ARG A 85 -7.91 -18.27 -10.46
C ARG A 85 -6.73 -17.53 -9.80
N LEU A 86 -5.93 -16.82 -10.60
CA LEU A 86 -4.84 -15.99 -10.09
C LEU A 86 -5.37 -14.71 -9.44
N ALA A 87 -6.38 -14.08 -10.04
CA ALA A 87 -7.05 -12.91 -9.48
C ALA A 87 -7.64 -13.20 -8.09
N VAL A 88 -8.37 -14.32 -7.93
CA VAL A 88 -8.90 -14.76 -6.64
C VAL A 88 -7.75 -15.04 -5.65
N GLY A 89 -6.67 -15.68 -6.09
CA GLY A 89 -5.48 -15.89 -5.25
C GLY A 89 -4.86 -14.59 -4.75
N ILE A 90 -4.72 -13.57 -5.60
CA ILE A 90 -4.19 -12.25 -5.25
C ILE A 90 -5.12 -11.54 -4.25
N VAL A 91 -6.44 -11.56 -4.51
CA VAL A 91 -7.42 -10.92 -3.61
C VAL A 91 -7.44 -11.63 -2.26
N ALA A 92 -7.47 -12.97 -2.24
CA ALA A 92 -7.49 -13.76 -1.01
C ALA A 92 -6.22 -13.54 -0.18
N THR A 93 -5.04 -13.63 -0.79
CA THR A 93 -3.76 -13.38 -0.09
C THR A 93 -3.66 -11.95 0.43
N SER A 94 -4.17 -10.97 -0.33
CA SER A 94 -4.24 -9.57 0.12
C SER A 94 -5.15 -9.42 1.34
N LEU A 95 -6.37 -9.97 1.28
CA LEU A 95 -7.33 -9.94 2.40
C LEU A 95 -6.76 -10.61 3.65
N VAL A 96 -6.11 -11.77 3.50
CA VAL A 96 -5.44 -12.47 4.61
C VAL A 96 -4.33 -11.61 5.19
N LYS A 97 -3.48 -11.00 4.36
CA LYS A 97 -2.42 -10.10 4.82
C LYS A 97 -2.98 -8.92 5.64
N TRP A 98 -4.00 -8.25 5.12
CA TRP A 98 -4.64 -7.13 5.81
C TRP A 98 -5.31 -7.56 7.12
N PHE A 99 -5.95 -8.73 7.13
CA PHE A 99 -6.56 -9.29 8.33
C PHE A 99 -5.50 -9.60 9.39
N LEU A 100 -4.41 -10.25 8.98
CA LEU A 100 -3.30 -10.58 9.87
C LEU A 100 -2.66 -9.32 10.45
N MET A 101 -2.51 -8.26 9.66
CA MET A 101 -2.02 -6.97 10.12
C MET A 101 -2.95 -6.36 11.20
N GLY A 102 -4.28 -6.42 11.00
CA GLY A 102 -5.25 -6.01 12.02
C GLY A 102 -5.17 -6.85 13.30
N LEU A 103 -5.00 -8.16 13.14
CA LEU A 103 -4.82 -9.08 14.26
C LEU A 103 -3.54 -8.78 15.04
N MET A 104 -2.43 -8.45 14.38
CA MET A 104 -1.18 -8.07 15.04
C MET A 104 -1.35 -6.81 15.89
N VAL A 105 -2.06 -5.79 15.38
CA VAL A 105 -2.39 -4.59 16.17
C VAL A 105 -3.25 -4.95 17.37
N TRP A 106 -4.28 -5.77 17.16
CA TRP A 106 -5.17 -6.21 18.24
C TRP A 106 -4.45 -7.00 19.33
N VAL A 107 -3.60 -7.95 18.95
CA VAL A 107 -2.77 -8.71 19.89
C VAL A 107 -1.87 -7.76 20.66
N SER A 108 -1.22 -6.82 19.98
CA SER A 108 -0.31 -5.85 20.63
C SER A 108 -1.02 -5.00 21.69
N LEU A 109 -2.24 -4.56 21.42
CA LEU A 109 -3.05 -3.80 22.39
C LEU A 109 -3.54 -4.67 23.53
N ARG A 110 -4.01 -5.88 23.23
CA ARG A 110 -4.51 -6.83 24.24
C ARG A 110 -3.40 -7.32 25.17
N THR A 111 -2.18 -7.50 24.67
CA THR A 111 -1.02 -7.86 25.50
C THR A 111 -0.68 -6.80 26.54
N LEU A 112 -1.07 -5.53 26.30
CA LEU A 112 -0.83 -4.42 27.22
C LEU A 112 -2.06 -4.04 28.03
N GLY A 113 -3.06 -4.93 28.10
CA GLY A 113 -4.23 -4.77 28.98
C GLY A 113 -5.32 -3.87 28.42
N ALA A 114 -5.33 -3.57 27.11
CA ALA A 114 -6.45 -2.87 26.49
C ALA A 114 -7.56 -3.86 26.10
N ASP A 115 -8.76 -3.65 26.65
CA ASP A 115 -9.95 -4.44 26.36
C ASP A 115 -10.82 -3.79 25.26
N ASP A 116 -11.65 -4.59 24.60
CA ASP A 116 -12.58 -4.15 23.53
C ASP A 116 -11.94 -3.41 22.34
N VAL A 117 -10.66 -3.66 22.08
CA VAL A 117 -9.86 -2.97 21.06
C VAL A 117 -9.92 -3.58 19.64
N PHE A 118 -10.81 -4.51 19.34
CA PHE A 118 -10.85 -5.16 18.02
C PHE A 118 -11.22 -4.18 16.88
N GLY A 119 -12.32 -3.44 17.03
CA GLY A 119 -12.71 -2.37 16.10
C GLY A 119 -11.61 -1.30 15.94
N PRO A 120 -11.11 -0.70 17.04
CA PRO A 120 -10.03 0.26 17.02
C PRO A 120 -8.78 -0.22 16.27
N SER A 121 -8.40 -1.50 16.43
CA SER A 121 -7.25 -2.10 15.75
C SER A 121 -7.38 -2.09 14.22
N LEU A 122 -8.58 -2.37 13.71
CA LEU A 122 -8.85 -2.33 12.26
C LEU A 122 -8.80 -0.90 11.71
N VAL A 123 -9.20 0.09 12.53
CA VAL A 123 -9.11 1.51 12.17
C VAL A 123 -7.66 1.98 12.17
N VAL A 124 -6.85 1.61 13.17
CA VAL A 124 -5.41 1.89 13.22
C VAL A 124 -4.72 1.40 11.95
N VAL A 125 -4.97 0.14 11.54
CA VAL A 125 -4.40 -0.41 10.29
C VAL A 125 -4.82 0.39 9.06
N GLY A 126 -6.08 0.82 9.00
CA GLY A 126 -6.57 1.65 7.90
C GLY A 126 -5.91 3.03 7.86
N VAL A 127 -5.70 3.68 9.01
CA VAL A 127 -5.01 4.97 9.08
C VAL A 127 -3.53 4.83 8.72
N ILE A 128 -2.86 3.78 9.18
CA ILE A 128 -1.48 3.46 8.78
C ILE A 128 -1.39 3.28 7.26
N ALA A 129 -2.35 2.59 6.63
CA ALA A 129 -2.38 2.40 5.18
C ALA A 129 -2.40 3.73 4.40
N VAL A 130 -3.11 4.73 4.93
CA VAL A 130 -3.14 6.09 4.36
C VAL A 130 -1.84 6.83 4.65
N ALA A 131 -1.31 6.72 5.87
CA ALA A 131 -0.08 7.40 6.28
C ALA A 131 1.15 6.95 5.46
N ILE A 132 1.16 5.70 4.99
CA ILE A 132 2.23 5.17 4.12
C ILE A 132 2.29 5.87 2.74
N LEU A 133 1.22 6.56 2.33
CA LEU A 133 1.22 7.36 1.09
C LEU A 133 2.02 8.66 1.23
N LEU A 134 2.34 9.07 2.45
CA LEU A 134 3.11 10.27 2.74
C LEU A 134 4.62 9.96 2.73
N PRO A 135 5.47 10.92 2.34
CA PRO A 135 6.91 10.78 2.50
C PRO A 135 7.23 10.66 4.00
N ALA A 136 7.88 9.56 4.37
CA ALA A 136 8.13 9.20 5.78
C ALA A 136 9.61 8.93 6.05
N PRO A 137 10.06 9.07 7.32
CA PRO A 137 11.38 8.64 7.75
C PRO A 137 11.64 7.17 7.47
N PRO A 138 12.92 6.75 7.36
CA PRO A 138 13.26 5.35 7.16
C PRO A 138 12.63 4.48 8.25
N GLY A 139 11.96 3.41 7.84
CA GLY A 139 11.28 2.49 8.74
C GLY A 139 10.01 3.03 9.39
N TYR A 140 9.47 4.20 9.01
CA TYR A 140 8.18 4.73 9.52
C TYR A 140 8.10 4.89 11.05
N VAL A 141 9.26 4.99 11.73
CA VAL A 141 9.33 5.26 13.16
C VAL A 141 8.75 6.64 13.45
N GLY A 142 7.93 6.76 14.49
CA GLY A 142 7.18 7.96 14.83
C GLY A 142 5.83 8.05 14.09
N VAL A 143 5.78 7.75 12.79
CA VAL A 143 4.53 7.77 12.00
C VAL A 143 3.57 6.68 12.48
N VAL A 144 4.08 5.45 12.69
CA VAL A 144 3.26 4.34 13.22
C VAL A 144 2.77 4.67 14.63
N GLN A 145 3.64 5.18 15.50
CA GLN A 145 3.30 5.61 16.86
C GLN A 145 2.20 6.67 16.84
N PHE A 146 2.33 7.68 15.98
CA PHE A 146 1.34 8.75 15.82
C PHE A 146 -0.02 8.22 15.34
N CYS A 147 -0.03 7.27 14.40
CA CYS A 147 -1.28 6.65 13.95
C CYS A 147 -1.98 5.89 15.08
N PHE A 148 -1.23 5.14 15.89
CA PHE A 148 -1.77 4.43 17.05
C PHE A 148 -2.37 5.41 18.04
N THR A 149 -1.60 6.40 18.52
CA THR A 149 -2.07 7.33 19.54
C THR A 149 -3.25 8.18 19.06
N SER A 150 -3.22 8.66 17.82
CA SER A 150 -4.30 9.49 17.26
C SER A 150 -5.62 8.73 17.15
N VAL A 151 -5.59 7.50 16.66
CA VAL A 151 -6.80 6.69 16.52
C VAL A 151 -7.30 6.23 17.89
N LEU A 152 -6.40 5.70 18.73
CA LEU A 152 -6.78 5.11 20.01
C LEU A 152 -7.24 6.16 21.04
N ALA A 153 -6.82 7.41 20.91
CA ALA A 153 -7.37 8.53 21.68
C ALA A 153 -8.89 8.71 21.47
N LEU A 154 -9.40 8.45 20.25
CA LEU A 154 -10.84 8.50 19.95
C LEU A 154 -11.64 7.42 20.69
N TYR A 155 -10.95 6.35 21.11
CA TYR A 155 -11.54 5.22 21.83
C TYR A 155 -11.21 5.25 23.33
N ALA A 156 -10.70 6.38 23.83
CA ALA A 156 -10.32 6.58 25.23
C ALA A 156 -9.33 5.53 25.77
N VAL A 157 -8.48 4.98 24.90
CA VAL A 157 -7.38 4.10 25.30
C VAL A 157 -6.24 4.96 25.84
N ASP A 158 -5.62 4.51 26.93
CA ASP A 158 -4.48 5.20 27.55
C ASP A 158 -3.33 5.42 26.56
N ALA A 159 -2.75 6.62 26.59
CA ALA A 159 -1.71 7.03 25.65
C ALA A 159 -0.41 6.22 25.83
N ASN A 160 -0.07 5.84 27.07
CA ASN A 160 1.12 5.05 27.34
C ASN A 160 0.93 3.62 26.80
N THR A 161 -0.26 3.04 26.98
CA THR A 161 -0.65 1.76 26.37
C THR A 161 -0.60 1.82 24.83
N ALA A 162 -1.13 2.88 24.22
CA ALA A 162 -1.11 3.06 22.76
C ALA A 162 0.33 3.14 22.21
N ILE A 163 1.20 3.91 22.86
CA ILE A 163 2.62 4.02 22.47
C ILE A 163 3.32 2.68 22.64
N ALA A 164 3.20 2.03 23.79
CA ALA A 164 3.85 0.76 24.06
C ALA A 164 3.38 -0.34 23.08
N ALA A 165 2.08 -0.40 22.78
CA ALA A 165 1.52 -1.34 21.81
C ALA A 165 2.02 -1.07 20.39
N SER A 166 2.17 0.20 20.01
CA SER A 166 2.70 0.58 18.71
C SER A 166 4.17 0.17 18.54
N VAL A 167 4.99 0.29 19.59
CA VAL A 167 6.38 -0.15 19.58
C VAL A 167 6.46 -1.67 19.47
N TYR A 168 5.65 -2.39 20.26
CA TYR A 168 5.59 -3.84 20.20
C TYR A 168 5.20 -4.35 18.81
N TYR A 169 4.11 -3.80 18.25
CA TYR A 169 3.66 -4.09 16.88
C TYR A 169 4.77 -3.81 15.85
N HIS A 170 5.41 -2.65 15.96
CA HIS A 170 6.40 -2.20 14.98
C HIS A 170 7.64 -3.09 15.00
N LEU A 171 8.17 -3.45 16.17
CA LEU A 171 9.33 -4.34 16.28
C LEU A 171 9.04 -5.72 15.69
N TRP A 172 7.87 -6.30 15.99
CA TRP A 172 7.46 -7.61 15.48
C TRP A 172 7.25 -7.65 13.98
N GLN A 173 6.84 -6.53 13.37
CA GLN A 173 6.74 -6.44 11.92
C GLN A 173 8.11 -6.15 11.28
N PHE A 174 8.87 -5.23 11.87
CA PHE A 174 10.08 -4.70 11.26
C PHE A 174 11.25 -5.69 11.31
N ILE A 175 11.50 -6.31 12.48
CA ILE A 175 12.67 -7.17 12.67
C ILE A 175 12.62 -8.42 11.78
N PRO A 176 11.54 -9.23 11.77
CA PRO A 176 11.52 -10.46 10.97
C PRO A 176 11.59 -10.19 9.47
N VAL A 177 10.89 -9.15 8.99
CA VAL A 177 10.92 -8.75 7.58
C VAL A 177 12.33 -8.30 7.20
N THR A 178 12.98 -7.50 8.04
CA THR A 178 14.34 -7.02 7.80
C THR A 178 15.35 -8.17 7.80
N LEU A 179 15.25 -9.10 8.76
CA LEU A 179 16.13 -10.27 8.83
C LEU A 179 16.00 -11.17 7.61
N VAL A 180 14.77 -11.45 7.16
CA VAL A 180 14.53 -12.23 5.93
C VAL A 180 15.09 -11.50 4.71
N GLY A 181 14.89 -10.18 4.61
CA GLY A 181 15.45 -9.36 3.54
C GLY A 181 16.97 -9.41 3.50
N LEU A 182 17.63 -9.22 4.64
CA LEU A 182 19.09 -9.31 4.79
C LEU A 182 19.62 -10.70 4.45
N TRP A 183 18.93 -11.75 4.89
CA TRP A 183 19.30 -13.13 4.58
C TRP A 183 19.20 -13.42 3.07
N CYS A 184 18.14 -12.94 2.41
CA CYS A 184 18.01 -13.05 0.96
C CYS A 184 19.13 -12.28 0.24
N LEU A 185 19.42 -11.04 0.65
CA LEU A 185 20.51 -10.22 0.09
C LEU A 185 21.85 -10.94 0.15
N GLN A 186 22.17 -11.54 1.30
CA GLN A 186 23.40 -12.33 1.49
C GLN A 186 23.46 -13.53 0.53
N LYS A 187 22.34 -14.21 0.28
CA LYS A 187 22.30 -15.36 -0.63
C LYS A 187 22.41 -15.01 -2.10
N THR A 188 21.92 -13.84 -2.52
CA THR A 188 21.97 -13.39 -3.92
C THR A 188 23.31 -12.76 -4.32
N GLY A 189 24.24 -12.53 -3.39
CA GLY A 189 25.58 -12.03 -3.70
C GLY A 189 25.61 -10.59 -4.25
N LEU A 190 24.52 -9.83 -4.11
CA LEU A 190 24.44 -8.42 -4.49
C LEU A 190 25.41 -7.62 -3.62
N GLY A 191 26.63 -7.46 -4.13
CA GLY A 191 27.66 -6.66 -3.48
C GLY A 191 27.25 -5.19 -3.48
N TRP A 192 27.60 -4.47 -2.41
CA TRP A 192 27.36 -3.03 -2.24
C TRP A 192 27.72 -2.18 -3.48
N ARG A 193 28.66 -2.65 -4.32
CA ARG A 193 29.06 -2.02 -5.60
C ARG A 193 27.94 -1.90 -6.64
N GLU A 194 27.02 -2.85 -6.72
CA GLU A 194 25.95 -2.83 -7.75
C GLU A 194 24.83 -1.86 -7.36
N VAL A 195 24.58 -1.71 -6.05
CA VAL A 195 23.64 -0.70 -5.52
C VAL A 195 24.14 0.72 -5.79
N THR A 196 25.45 0.97 -5.70
CA THR A 196 26.04 2.29 -6.01
C THR A 196 26.03 2.61 -7.50
N GLU A 197 26.09 1.60 -8.37
CA GLU A 197 26.12 1.78 -9.83
C GLU A 197 24.74 2.19 -10.39
N VAL A 198 23.66 1.69 -9.79
CA VAL A 198 22.28 2.10 -10.09
C VAL A 198 22.02 3.56 -9.71
N GLU A 199 22.55 4.00 -8.57
CA GLU A 199 22.41 5.39 -8.08
C GLU A 199 23.21 6.39 -8.95
N ALA A 200 24.44 6.03 -9.34
CA ALA A 200 25.29 6.82 -10.23
C ALA A 200 24.78 6.91 -11.69
N GLY A 201 23.91 5.99 -12.10
CA GLY A 201 23.21 6.04 -13.39
C GLY A 201 21.97 6.94 -13.36
N SER A 202 21.31 7.05 -12.20
CA SER A 202 20.15 7.93 -11.97
C SER A 202 20.55 9.40 -11.97
N ASP A 203 21.65 9.77 -11.30
CA ASP A 203 22.15 11.16 -11.25
C ASP A 203 22.68 11.66 -12.61
N ARG A 204 23.33 10.78 -13.39
CA ARG A 204 23.81 11.13 -14.74
C ARG A 204 22.69 11.34 -15.77
N GLY A 205 21.50 10.78 -15.53
CA GLY A 205 20.32 11.03 -16.35
C GLY A 205 19.63 12.35 -16.03
N SER A 206 19.76 12.86 -14.80
CA SER A 206 19.18 14.13 -14.35
C SER A 206 20.06 15.32 -14.70
N GLY A 207 21.40 15.18 -14.65
CA GLY A 207 22.34 16.27 -14.97
C GLY A 207 22.61 16.53 -16.46
N ALA A 208 22.00 15.75 -17.36
CA ALA A 208 22.13 15.92 -18.82
C ALA A 208 20.91 16.63 -19.46
N ALA A 209 19.97 17.08 -18.63
CA ALA A 209 18.73 17.76 -19.06
C ALA A 209 18.73 19.28 -18.75
N ASP A 210 19.83 19.81 -18.22
CA ASP A 210 20.05 21.25 -17.99
C ASP A 210 21.00 21.84 -19.05
#